data_AF-C1KT80-F1
#
_entry.id   AF-C1KT80-F1
#
_cell.length_a   1.000
_cell.length_b   1.000
_cell.length_c   1.000
_cell.angle_alpha   90.00
_cell.angle_beta   90.00
_cell.angle_gamma   90.00
#
_symmetry.space_group_name_H-M   'P 1'
#
loop_
_entity.id
_entity.type
_entity.pdbx_description
1 polymer ?
#
loop_
_entity_poly.entity_id
_entity_poly.type
_entity_poly.pdbx_seq_one_letter_code
_entity_poly.pdbx_strand_id
1 'polypeptide(L)'
;WWYRVPNHAAELTAGYYNLDDRDGYRTIARMLKRHHASLNFTCAEMRDSEQSSEAKSAPEELVQQVLSAGWREGLDVACENALGRYDATGYNTILRNARPKGVNKSGPPEHKLHGFTYLRLSDELLQGQNYVTFQTFVKRMHANQ
;
A
#
# COMPACT_ATOMS: atom_id res chain seq x y z
N TRP A 1 5.36 -11.23 6.01
CA TRP A 1 6.21 -12.43 5.86
C TRP A 1 5.32 -13.67 5.93
N TRP A 2 5.79 -14.83 5.44
CA TRP A 2 5.01 -16.09 5.26
C TRP A 2 3.79 -16.01 4.32
N TYR A 3 3.62 -14.92 3.56
CA TYR A 3 2.50 -14.77 2.61
C TYR A 3 2.63 -15.74 1.42
N ARG A 4 3.86 -16.11 1.03
CA ARG A 4 4.10 -17.01 -0.12
C ARG A 4 3.93 -18.50 0.19
N VAL A 5 3.54 -18.88 1.40
CA VAL A 5 3.36 -20.28 1.78
C VAL A 5 1.91 -20.56 2.16
N PRO A 6 1.39 -21.78 1.91
CA PRO A 6 -0.04 -22.07 2.04
C PRO A 6 -0.64 -21.81 3.43
N ASN A 7 0.17 -21.83 4.49
CA ASN A 7 -0.32 -21.64 5.85
C ASN A 7 -0.44 -20.18 6.28
N HIS A 8 0.08 -19.21 5.52
CA HIS A 8 0.02 -17.78 5.85
C HIS A 8 0.30 -17.48 7.35
N ALA A 9 1.27 -18.18 7.95
CA ALA A 9 1.34 -18.36 9.41
C ALA A 9 1.37 -17.05 10.22
N ALA A 10 2.01 -16.00 9.69
CA ALA A 10 2.05 -14.70 10.34
C ALA A 10 0.70 -13.96 10.29
N GLU A 11 -0.03 -14.08 9.19
CA GLU A 11 -1.36 -13.50 9.05
C GLU A 11 -2.35 -14.20 9.98
N LEU A 12 -2.31 -15.54 10.02
CA LEU A 12 -3.19 -16.33 10.89
C LEU A 12 -3.01 -15.97 12.37
N THR A 13 -1.76 -15.89 12.83
CA THR A 13 -1.46 -15.55 14.24
C THR A 13 -1.75 -14.08 14.58
N ALA A 14 -1.70 -13.18 13.59
CA ALA A 14 -2.16 -11.79 13.74
C ALA A 14 -3.70 -11.65 13.74
N GLY A 15 -4.44 -12.72 13.41
CA GLY A 15 -5.90 -12.75 13.36
C GLY A 15 -6.49 -12.53 11.97
N TYR A 16 -5.66 -12.37 10.94
CA TYR A 16 -6.11 -12.33 9.55
C TYR A 16 -6.18 -13.76 9.01
N TYR A 17 -7.37 -14.35 9.04
CA TYR A 17 -7.58 -15.69 8.45
C TYR A 17 -7.57 -15.62 6.91
N ASN A 18 -6.39 -15.41 6.33
CA ASN A 18 -6.14 -15.29 4.90
C ASN A 18 -5.46 -16.58 4.41
N LEU A 19 -6.00 -17.20 3.37
CA LEU A 19 -5.48 -18.40 2.71
C LEU A 19 -5.70 -18.30 1.19
N ASP A 20 -5.11 -19.22 0.42
CA ASP A 20 -5.25 -19.30 -1.04
C ASP A 20 -6.72 -19.29 -1.52
N ASP A 21 -7.62 -19.93 -0.77
CA ASP A 21 -9.04 -20.07 -1.09
C ASP A 21 -9.96 -19.18 -0.21
N ARG A 22 -9.37 -18.36 0.67
CA ARG A 22 -10.09 -17.52 1.63
C ARG A 22 -9.50 -16.13 1.74
N ASP A 23 -10.20 -15.14 1.17
CA ASP A 23 -9.85 -13.73 1.29
C ASP A 23 -10.16 -13.18 2.69
N GLY A 24 -9.14 -13.17 3.56
CA GLY A 24 -9.27 -12.68 4.94
C GLY A 24 -9.61 -11.18 5.00
N TYR A 25 -9.04 -10.38 4.10
CA TYR A 25 -9.15 -8.91 4.13
C TYR A 25 -10.49 -8.42 3.59
N ARG A 26 -11.09 -9.10 2.61
CA ARG A 26 -12.42 -8.74 2.11
C ARG A 26 -13.50 -8.91 3.16
N THR A 27 -13.35 -9.86 4.09
CA THR A 27 -14.28 -9.99 5.22
C THR A 27 -14.24 -8.76 6.13
N ILE A 28 -13.06 -8.19 6.37
CA ILE A 28 -12.87 -6.94 7.12
C ILE A 28 -13.43 -5.75 6.33
N ALA A 29 -13.13 -5.65 5.03
CA ALA A 29 -13.65 -4.57 4.19
C ALA A 29 -15.19 -4.53 4.18
N ARG A 30 -15.85 -5.70 4.08
CA ARG A 30 -17.31 -5.79 4.17
C ARG A 30 -17.83 -5.32 5.53
N MET A 31 -17.14 -5.64 6.61
CA MET A 31 -17.47 -5.16 7.95
C MET A 31 -17.34 -3.64 8.04
N LEU A 32 -16.31 -3.03 7.45
CA LEU A 32 -16.11 -1.58 7.44
C LEU A 32 -17.19 -0.84 6.62
N LYS A 33 -17.68 -1.45 5.53
CA LYS A 33 -18.70 -0.87 4.65
C LYS A 33 -19.96 -0.42 5.39
N ARG A 34 -20.42 -1.21 6.37
CA ARG A 34 -21.63 -0.92 7.15
C ARG A 34 -21.50 0.36 8.00
N HIS A 35 -20.28 0.84 8.19
CA HIS A 35 -19.95 2.02 9.00
C HIS A 35 -19.52 3.21 8.14
N HIS A 36 -19.59 3.10 6.81
CA HIS A 36 -19.06 4.12 5.89
C HIS A 36 -17.60 4.48 6.19
N ALA A 37 -16.83 3.50 6.69
CA ALA A 37 -15.43 3.68 7.05
C ALA A 37 -14.51 3.47 5.85
N SER A 38 -13.34 4.11 5.90
CA SER A 38 -12.22 3.85 4.98
C SER A 38 -11.29 2.77 5.53
N LEU A 39 -10.55 2.10 4.65
CA LEU A 39 -9.47 1.19 5.03
C LEU A 39 -8.12 1.92 4.87
N ASN A 40 -7.30 1.97 5.92
CA ASN A 40 -5.92 2.45 5.83
C ASN A 40 -4.97 1.26 5.95
N PHE A 41 -4.08 1.06 4.97
CA PHE A 41 -3.15 -0.07 4.91
C PHE A 41 -1.69 0.38 4.88
N THR A 42 -0.74 -0.50 5.22
CA THR A 42 0.70 -0.17 5.24
C THR A 42 1.48 -0.95 4.17
N CYS A 43 2.81 -0.86 4.18
CA CYS A 43 3.74 -1.52 3.24
C CYS A 43 3.69 -1.03 1.79
N ALA A 44 3.13 0.16 1.53
CA ALA A 44 2.95 0.65 0.16
C ALA A 44 4.27 0.97 -0.58
N GLU A 45 5.39 1.03 0.13
CA GLU A 45 6.72 1.31 -0.39
C GLU A 45 7.56 0.07 -0.70
N MET A 46 7.20 -1.08 -0.12
CA MET A 46 7.99 -2.30 -0.16
C MET A 46 7.94 -3.01 -1.51
N ARG A 47 9.07 -3.60 -1.91
CA ARG A 47 9.12 -4.58 -3.01
C ARG A 47 9.51 -5.96 -2.52
N ASP A 48 9.06 -6.98 -3.24
CA ASP A 48 9.38 -8.38 -2.93
C ASP A 48 10.87 -8.64 -3.08
N SER A 49 11.51 -8.02 -4.07
CA SER A 49 12.95 -8.12 -4.31
C SER A 49 13.82 -7.56 -3.19
N GLU A 50 13.23 -6.78 -2.28
CA GLU A 50 13.92 -6.19 -1.12
C GLU A 50 13.78 -7.08 0.14
N GLN A 51 13.06 -8.20 0.04
CA GLN A 51 12.80 -9.10 1.16
C GLN A 51 13.74 -10.31 1.12
N SER A 52 14.09 -10.84 2.30
CA SER A 52 14.88 -12.07 2.37
C SER A 52 14.09 -13.28 1.86
N SER A 53 14.78 -14.22 1.23
CA SER A 53 14.16 -15.40 0.61
C SER A 53 13.55 -16.36 1.64
N GLU A 54 14.11 -16.34 2.85
CA GLU A 54 13.73 -17.15 4.00
C GLU A 54 12.42 -16.66 4.61
N ALA A 55 12.13 -15.35 4.51
CA ALA A 55 10.93 -14.74 5.07
C ALA A 55 9.65 -15.13 4.33
N LYS A 56 9.74 -15.70 3.12
CA LYS A 56 8.59 -16.04 2.26
C LYS A 56 7.61 -14.85 2.13
N SER A 57 8.18 -13.65 2.01
CA SER A 57 7.44 -12.39 1.99
C SER A 57 6.95 -12.05 0.58
N ALA A 58 5.81 -11.36 0.52
CA ALA A 58 5.15 -10.92 -0.72
C ALA A 58 4.38 -9.61 -0.45
N PRO A 59 5.07 -8.52 -0.04
CA PRO A 59 4.42 -7.24 0.21
C PRO A 59 3.68 -6.71 -1.03
N GLU A 60 4.17 -6.96 -2.25
CA GLU A 60 3.52 -6.43 -3.45
C GLU A 60 2.17 -7.11 -3.70
N GLU A 61 2.10 -8.43 -3.60
CA GLU A 61 0.84 -9.17 -3.72
C GLU A 61 -0.11 -8.89 -2.56
N LEU A 62 0.40 -8.76 -1.33
CA LEU A 62 -0.42 -8.42 -0.17
C LEU A 62 -1.08 -7.05 -0.32
N VAL A 63 -0.33 -6.01 -0.72
CA VAL A 63 -0.91 -4.68 -0.99
C VAL A 63 -1.98 -4.78 -2.07
N GLN A 64 -1.71 -5.50 -3.17
CA GLN A 64 -2.71 -5.68 -4.23
C GLN A 64 -3.99 -6.36 -3.72
N GLN A 65 -3.87 -7.40 -2.89
CA GLN A 65 -5.02 -8.11 -2.32
C GLN A 65 -5.86 -7.17 -1.46
N VAL A 66 -5.25 -6.47 -0.51
CA VAL A 66 -5.97 -5.61 0.45
C VAL A 66 -6.64 -4.43 -0.23
N LEU A 67 -5.95 -3.75 -1.14
CA LEU A 67 -6.52 -2.63 -1.90
C LEU A 67 -7.70 -3.09 -2.77
N SER A 68 -7.53 -4.22 -3.47
CA SER A 68 -8.59 -4.81 -4.29
C SER A 68 -9.80 -5.21 -3.45
N ALA A 69 -9.59 -5.75 -2.25
CA ALA A 69 -10.65 -6.12 -1.33
C ALA A 69 -11.46 -4.89 -0.88
N GLY A 70 -10.78 -3.80 -0.52
CA GLY A 70 -11.41 -2.52 -0.17
C GLY A 70 -12.24 -1.94 -1.31
N TRP A 71 -11.66 -1.81 -2.51
CA TRP A 71 -12.37 -1.26 -3.67
C TRP A 71 -13.55 -2.13 -4.12
N ARG A 72 -13.45 -3.46 -4.07
CA ARG A 72 -14.57 -4.37 -4.38
C ARG A 72 -15.76 -4.22 -3.43
N GLU A 73 -15.50 -3.89 -2.17
CA GLU A 73 -16.57 -3.60 -1.21
C GLU A 73 -17.05 -2.13 -1.28
N GLY A 74 -16.39 -1.30 -2.10
CA GLY A 74 -16.74 0.10 -2.35
C GLY A 74 -16.22 1.07 -1.28
N LEU A 75 -15.11 0.72 -0.62
CA LEU A 75 -14.48 1.57 0.37
C LEU A 75 -13.50 2.55 -0.29
N ASP A 76 -13.35 3.71 0.34
CA ASP A 76 -12.12 4.49 0.22
C ASP A 76 -10.97 3.74 0.86
N VAL A 77 -9.84 3.67 0.15
CA VAL A 77 -8.63 3.00 0.64
C VAL A 77 -7.47 3.98 0.65
N ALA A 78 -6.82 4.12 1.80
CA ALA A 78 -5.61 4.92 2.00
C ALA A 78 -4.41 4.00 2.31
N CYS A 79 -3.20 4.53 2.16
CA CYS A 79 -1.99 3.80 2.55
C CYS A 79 -0.97 4.63 3.33
N GLU A 80 -0.05 3.92 3.95
CA GLU A 80 1.17 4.43 4.57
C GLU A 80 2.37 3.58 4.13
N ASN A 81 3.59 4.13 4.26
CA ASN A 81 4.80 3.32 4.22
C ASN A 81 5.05 2.67 5.60
N ALA A 82 5.58 1.45 5.61
CA ALA A 82 5.88 0.73 6.86
C ALA A 82 7.24 1.14 7.45
N LEU A 83 8.22 1.44 6.61
CA LEU A 83 9.59 1.79 7.00
C LEU A 83 9.98 3.18 6.48
N GLY A 84 10.90 3.86 7.18
CA GLY A 84 11.48 5.11 6.69
C GLY A 84 12.23 4.88 5.37
N ARG A 85 11.79 5.54 4.30
CA ARG A 85 12.32 5.40 2.93
C ARG A 85 12.42 6.76 2.26
N TYR A 86 13.60 7.10 1.75
CA TYR A 86 13.88 8.41 1.13
C TYR A 86 14.32 8.32 -0.33
N ASP A 87 14.40 7.10 -0.86
CA ASP A 87 14.87 6.79 -2.21
C ASP A 87 13.75 6.82 -3.25
N ALA A 88 14.13 7.08 -4.50
CA ALA A 88 13.19 7.12 -5.62
C ALA A 88 12.49 5.77 -5.86
N THR A 89 13.11 4.64 -5.51
CA THR A 89 12.51 3.31 -5.70
C THR A 89 11.29 3.14 -4.81
N GLY A 90 11.40 3.45 -3.51
CA GLY A 90 10.28 3.42 -2.56
C GLY A 90 9.15 4.36 -2.98
N TYR A 91 9.47 5.60 -3.34
CA TYR A 91 8.47 6.57 -3.82
C TYR A 91 7.77 6.11 -5.11
N ASN A 92 8.50 5.50 -6.05
CA ASN A 92 7.91 4.95 -7.27
C ASN A 92 6.99 3.76 -6.99
N THR A 93 7.32 2.91 -6.00
CA THR A 93 6.44 1.83 -5.56
C THR A 93 5.15 2.38 -4.97
N ILE A 94 5.24 3.41 -4.11
CA ILE A 94 4.06 4.09 -3.56
C ILE A 94 3.20 4.67 -4.70
N LEU A 95 3.80 5.36 -5.67
CA LEU A 95 3.08 5.94 -6.81
C LEU A 95 2.36 4.88 -7.66
N ARG A 96 2.98 3.71 -7.86
CA ARG A 96 2.37 2.57 -8.55
C ARG A 96 1.15 2.06 -7.78
N ASN A 97 1.27 1.91 -6.46
CA ASN A 97 0.17 1.44 -5.61
C ASN A 97 -0.94 2.51 -5.48
N ALA A 98 -0.58 3.80 -5.52
CA ALA A 98 -1.50 4.92 -5.45
C ALA A 98 -2.44 5.01 -6.65
N ARG A 99 -1.95 4.63 -7.84
CA ARG A 99 -2.71 4.56 -9.08
C ARG A 99 -2.27 3.31 -9.86
N PRO A 100 -2.85 2.13 -9.57
CA PRO A 100 -2.42 0.87 -10.18
C PRO A 100 -2.54 0.85 -11.71
N LYS A 101 -3.49 1.60 -12.25
CA LYS A 101 -3.71 1.77 -13.71
C LYS A 101 -3.17 3.10 -14.26
N GLY A 102 -2.36 3.82 -13.49
CA GLY A 102 -1.77 5.09 -13.88
C GLY A 102 -2.76 6.27 -13.87
N VAL A 103 -2.36 7.37 -14.51
CA VAL A 103 -3.16 8.60 -14.62
C VAL A 103 -4.13 8.48 -15.80
N ASN A 104 -5.42 8.67 -15.54
CA ASN A 104 -6.41 8.85 -16.59
C ASN A 104 -6.48 10.34 -16.97
N LYS A 105 -6.16 10.67 -18.23
CA LYS A 105 -6.18 12.06 -18.72
C LYS A 105 -7.59 12.58 -19.05
N SER A 106 -8.55 11.68 -19.19
CA SER A 106 -9.90 11.99 -19.67
C SER A 106 -10.95 11.93 -18.56
N GLY A 107 -10.55 11.73 -17.30
CA GLY A 107 -11.47 11.61 -16.17
C GLY A 107 -10.82 10.99 -14.93
N PRO A 108 -11.60 10.64 -13.89
CA PRO A 108 -11.08 9.95 -12.73
C PRO A 108 -10.52 8.56 -13.10
N PRO A 109 -9.44 8.10 -12.44
CA PRO A 109 -8.97 6.73 -12.58
C PRO A 109 -9.97 5.74 -11.97
N GLU A 110 -10.02 4.51 -12.51
CA GLU A 110 -10.90 3.43 -12.02
C GLU A 110 -10.65 3.09 -10.54
N HIS A 111 -9.37 2.96 -10.18
CA HIS A 111 -8.93 2.77 -8.80
C HIS A 111 -7.80 3.75 -8.49
N LYS A 112 -7.94 4.44 -7.36
CA LYS A 112 -6.90 5.27 -6.76
C LYS A 112 -6.96 5.16 -5.26
N LEU A 113 -5.83 5.37 -4.59
CA LEU A 113 -5.86 5.64 -3.17
C LEU A 113 -6.60 6.96 -2.90
N HIS A 114 -7.34 6.96 -1.79
CA HIS A 114 -7.98 8.15 -1.24
C HIS A 114 -6.95 9.12 -0.68
N GLY A 115 -5.91 8.59 -0.03
CA GLY A 115 -4.80 9.36 0.51
C GLY A 115 -3.57 8.50 0.79
N PHE A 116 -2.44 9.14 1.00
CA PHE A 116 -1.22 8.51 1.46
C PHE A 116 -0.62 9.31 2.61
N THR A 117 -0.27 8.64 3.72
CA THR A 117 0.40 9.26 4.86
C THR A 117 1.85 8.79 4.91
N TYR A 118 2.79 9.73 4.88
CA TYR A 118 4.21 9.40 4.93
C TYR A 118 4.71 9.27 6.39
N LEU A 119 5.33 8.14 6.70
CA LEU A 119 6.02 7.87 7.96
C LEU A 119 7.54 8.12 7.77
N ARG A 120 8.16 9.11 8.42
CA ARG A 120 7.64 10.15 9.31
C ARG A 120 8.43 11.43 9.07
N LEU A 121 7.90 12.57 9.45
CA LEU A 121 8.69 13.79 9.56
C LEU A 121 9.92 13.56 10.45
N SER A 122 11.10 13.87 9.92
CA SER A 122 12.39 13.76 10.60
C SER A 122 13.35 14.80 10.02
N ASP A 123 14.43 15.09 10.74
CA ASP A 123 15.50 15.95 10.21
C ASP A 123 16.08 15.36 8.91
N GLU A 124 16.23 14.03 8.85
CA GLU A 124 16.72 13.32 7.66
C GLU A 124 15.81 13.52 6.45
N LEU A 125 14.49 13.54 6.62
CA LEU A 125 13.54 13.85 5.53
C LEU A 125 13.75 15.26 4.99
N LEU A 126 14.04 16.22 5.87
CA LEU A 126 14.15 17.64 5.56
C LEU A 126 15.54 18.05 5.03
N GLN A 127 16.49 17.12 4.96
CA GLN A 127 17.87 17.40 4.59
C GLN A 127 18.17 17.12 3.11
N GLY A 128 18.79 18.10 2.46
CA GLY A 128 19.45 17.95 1.16
C GLY A 128 18.63 17.21 0.10
N GLN A 129 19.20 16.13 -0.44
CA GLN A 129 18.59 15.36 -1.52
C GLN A 129 17.32 14.61 -1.11
N ASN A 130 17.15 14.26 0.17
CA ASN A 130 15.95 13.57 0.65
C ASN A 130 14.73 14.47 0.49
N TYR A 131 14.86 15.75 0.88
CA TYR A 131 13.77 16.72 0.76
C TYR A 131 13.41 16.99 -0.71
N VAL A 132 14.41 17.18 -1.58
CA VAL A 132 14.18 17.37 -3.02
C VAL A 132 13.47 16.17 -3.66
N THR A 133 13.87 14.96 -3.27
CA THR A 133 13.25 13.72 -3.75
C THR A 133 11.82 13.59 -3.24
N PHE A 134 11.57 13.93 -1.97
CA PHE A 134 10.23 13.97 -1.38
C PHE A 134 9.31 14.99 -2.07
N GLN A 135 9.80 16.20 -2.36
CA GLN A 135 9.05 17.22 -3.11
C GLN A 135 8.63 16.70 -4.49
N THR A 136 9.54 16.01 -5.19
CA THR A 136 9.25 15.38 -6.48
C THR A 136 8.19 14.26 -6.34
N PHE A 137 8.29 13.46 -5.28
CA PHE A 137 7.29 12.45 -4.96
C PHE A 137 5.91 13.07 -4.73
N VAL A 138 5.81 14.12 -3.90
CA VAL A 138 4.54 14.83 -3.62
C VAL A 138 3.95 15.42 -4.92
N LYS A 139 4.77 16.07 -5.75
CA LYS A 139 4.33 16.60 -7.05
C LYS A 139 3.74 15.51 -7.93
N ARG A 140 4.37 14.33 -7.97
CA ARG A 140 3.87 13.18 -8.74
C ARG A 140 2.64 12.54 -8.10
N MET A 141 2.51 12.53 -6.77
CA MET A 141 1.29 12.09 -6.09
C MET A 141 0.09 12.95 -6.50
N HIS A 142 0.30 14.27 -6.68
CA HIS A 142 -0.69 15.21 -7.22
C HIS A 142 -0.80 15.21 -8.75
N ALA A 143 -0.30 14.18 -9.44
CA ALA A 143 -0.35 14.07 -10.90
C ALA A 143 0.27 15.29 -11.63
N ASN A 144 1.29 15.93 -11.02
CA ASN A 144 1.96 17.14 -11.48
C ASN A 144 1.05 18.38 -11.63
N GLN A 145 -0.06 18.42 -10.89
CA GLN A 145 -0.94 19.59 -10.75
C GLN A 145 -0.39 20.61 -9.75
#